data_AF-A0A182SMH4-F1
#
_entry.id   AF-A0A182SMH4-F1
#
_cell.length_a   1.000
_cell.length_b   1.000
_cell.length_c   1.000
_cell.angle_alpha   90.00
_cell.angle_beta   90.00
_cell.angle_gamma   90.00
#
_symmetry.space_group_name_H-M   'P 1'
#
loop_
_entity.id
_entity.type
_entity.pdbx_description
1 polymer ?
#
loop_
_entity_poly.entity_id
_entity_poly.type
_entity_poly.pdbx_seq_one_letter_code
_entity_poly.pdbx_strand_id
1 'polypeptide(L)'
;LPVPKEPKFEQEYSNFLPMAIPRKNIKKRSLNTIIESGAFDVEKYVPHKPKEPIEKLKLKLQEQMSGIKMFPDDGRRRRVVRSKSEGCMDYVPPDRASELLEEINERVQWLEEMEALGEGKKHRATIQLQIAEKLNELKRLDRAKSQENEI
;
A
#
# COMPACT_ATOMS: atom_id res chain seq x y z
N LEU A 1 47.04 25.83 -34.04
CA LEU A 1 45.75 25.25 -33.58
C LEU A 1 44.70 26.35 -33.66
N PRO A 2 43.51 26.10 -34.23
CA PRO A 2 42.44 27.10 -34.23
C PRO A 2 41.90 27.27 -32.81
N VAL A 3 41.65 28.52 -32.42
CA VAL A 3 41.13 28.88 -31.09
C VAL A 3 39.70 28.33 -30.93
N PRO A 4 39.34 27.70 -29.80
CA PRO A 4 37.97 27.26 -29.54
C PRO A 4 37.05 28.48 -29.52
N LYS A 5 35.97 28.44 -30.31
CA LYS A 5 34.93 29.47 -30.24
C LYS A 5 34.27 29.39 -28.86
N GLU A 6 34.26 30.51 -28.14
CA GLU A 6 33.53 30.59 -26.88
C GLU A 6 32.03 30.32 -27.15
N PRO A 7 31.38 29.47 -26.34
CA PRO A 7 29.95 29.25 -26.48
C PRO A 7 29.24 30.57 -26.24
N LYS A 8 28.23 30.88 -27.06
CA LYS A 8 27.39 32.07 -26.91
C LYS A 8 26.53 31.91 -25.66
N PHE A 9 27.13 32.18 -24.51
CA PHE A 9 26.60 31.95 -23.17
C PHE A 9 25.16 32.47 -23.02
N GLU A 10 24.79 33.59 -23.65
CA GLU A 10 23.45 34.17 -23.52
C GLU A 10 22.34 33.43 -24.28
N GLN A 11 22.66 32.73 -25.37
CA GLN A 11 21.64 32.07 -26.18
C GLN A 11 21.12 30.77 -25.55
N GLU A 12 21.94 30.15 -24.70
CA GLU A 12 21.60 28.88 -24.07
C GLU A 12 20.70 29.07 -22.83
N TYR A 13 20.86 30.14 -22.05
CA TYR A 13 20.01 30.40 -20.87
C TYR A 13 18.54 30.68 -21.20
N SER A 14 18.24 31.22 -22.39
CA SER A 14 16.85 31.37 -22.86
C SER A 14 16.13 30.02 -23.01
N ASN A 15 16.88 28.93 -23.19
CA ASN A 15 16.32 27.58 -23.35
C ASN A 15 16.24 26.80 -22.02
N PHE A 16 17.00 27.22 -20.99
CA PHE A 16 17.09 26.53 -19.71
C PHE A 16 16.06 26.97 -18.66
N LEU A 17 15.42 28.12 -18.88
CA LEU A 17 14.25 28.48 -18.10
C LEU A 17 13.01 28.04 -18.87
N PRO A 18 12.18 27.11 -18.36
CA PRO A 18 10.82 27.03 -18.83
C PRO A 18 10.20 28.38 -18.47
N MET A 19 10.18 29.33 -19.43
CA MET A 19 9.25 30.45 -19.36
C MET A 19 7.91 29.81 -19.01
N ALA A 20 7.35 30.16 -17.86
CA ALA A 20 6.04 29.67 -17.47
C ALA A 20 5.06 30.17 -18.54
N ILE A 21 4.83 29.36 -19.58
CA ILE A 21 3.97 29.72 -20.70
C ILE A 21 2.60 29.92 -20.08
N PRO A 22 2.07 31.14 -20.05
CA PRO A 22 0.76 31.38 -19.47
C PRO A 22 -0.24 30.57 -20.29
N ARG A 23 -0.94 29.63 -19.65
CA ARG A 23 -1.96 28.82 -20.32
C ARG A 23 -3.03 29.79 -20.83
N LYS A 24 -3.23 29.82 -22.16
CA LYS A 24 -4.14 30.76 -22.85
C LYS A 24 -5.60 30.67 -22.39
N ASN A 25 -5.98 29.59 -21.69
CA ASN A 25 -7.36 29.30 -21.27
C ASN A 25 -7.54 29.23 -19.74
N ILE A 26 -6.61 29.77 -18.93
CA ILE A 26 -6.79 29.79 -17.48
C ILE A 26 -7.83 30.87 -17.12
N LYS A 27 -8.99 30.43 -16.62
CA LYS A 27 -9.99 31.36 -16.07
C LYS A 27 -9.45 31.88 -14.74
N LYS A 28 -9.35 33.21 -14.61
CA LYS A 28 -9.01 33.84 -13.33
C LYS A 28 -10.15 33.57 -12.34
N ARG A 29 -9.83 33.14 -11.13
CA ARG A 29 -10.81 32.97 -10.05
C ARG A 29 -11.36 34.34 -9.64
N SER A 30 -12.65 34.39 -9.27
CA SER A 30 -13.24 35.60 -8.71
C SER A 30 -12.63 35.89 -7.33
N LEU A 31 -12.70 37.14 -6.86
CA LEU A 31 -12.22 37.51 -5.52
C LEU A 31 -12.89 36.68 -4.43
N ASN A 32 -14.22 36.51 -4.50
CA ASN A 32 -14.99 35.69 -3.56
C ASN A 32 -14.47 34.25 -3.52
N THR A 33 -14.22 33.64 -4.68
CA THR A 33 -13.67 32.28 -4.78
C THR A 33 -12.28 32.16 -4.14
N ILE A 34 -11.45 33.21 -4.22
CA ILE A 34 -10.12 33.22 -3.60
C ILE A 34 -10.25 33.31 -2.07
N ILE A 35 -11.13 34.19 -1.58
CA ILE A 35 -11.41 34.36 -0.14
C ILE A 35 -12.02 33.07 0.44
N GLU A 36 -13.02 32.50 -0.21
CA GLU A 36 -13.66 31.23 0.17
C GLU A 36 -12.68 30.05 0.20
N SER A 37 -11.63 30.08 -0.62
CA SER A 37 -10.60 29.04 -0.62
C SER A 37 -9.64 29.10 0.58
N GLY A 38 -9.80 30.07 1.49
CA GLY A 38 -8.93 30.26 2.64
C GLY A 38 -7.51 30.69 2.27
N ALA A 39 -7.32 31.20 1.05
CA ALA A 39 -5.99 31.58 0.55
C ALA A 39 -5.34 32.73 1.35
N PHE A 40 -6.16 33.50 2.07
CA PHE A 40 -5.71 34.58 2.95
C PHE A 40 -5.69 34.16 4.43
N ASP A 41 -6.09 32.94 4.75
CA ASP A 41 -6.08 32.45 6.12
C ASP A 41 -4.63 32.17 6.53
N VAL A 42 -4.22 32.71 7.67
CA VAL A 42 -2.88 32.46 8.22
C VAL A 42 -2.89 31.08 8.88
N GLU A 43 -2.04 30.17 8.38
CA GLU A 43 -1.84 28.88 9.02
C GLU A 43 -1.45 29.07 10.49
N LYS A 44 -2.19 28.41 11.39
CA LYS A 44 -1.84 28.41 12.80
C LYS A 44 -0.54 27.64 12.98
N TYR A 45 0.46 28.26 13.61
CA TYR A 45 1.69 27.58 13.96
C TYR A 45 1.38 26.34 14.83
N VAL A 46 1.75 25.17 14.31
CA VAL A 46 1.72 23.92 15.07
C VAL A 46 3.16 23.57 15.44
N PRO A 47 3.54 23.64 16.74
CA PRO A 47 4.88 23.25 17.14
C PRO A 47 5.13 21.79 16.75
N HIS A 48 6.29 21.53 16.15
CA HIS A 48 6.68 20.16 15.85
C HIS A 48 6.76 19.36 17.15
N LYS A 49 6.15 18.17 17.17
CA LYS A 49 6.25 17.27 18.31
C LYS A 49 7.75 16.99 18.57
N PRO A 50 8.21 16.98 19.82
CA PRO A 50 9.60 16.63 20.11
C PRO A 50 9.86 15.23 19.54
N LYS A 51 10.91 15.11 18.73
CA LYS A 51 11.36 13.79 18.24
C LYS A 51 11.76 12.94 19.45
N GLU A 52 11.51 11.64 19.38
CA GLU A 52 12.02 10.74 20.40
C GLU A 52 13.56 10.87 20.48
N PRO A 53 14.15 10.81 21.68
CA PRO A 53 15.60 10.81 21.85
C PRO A 53 16.26 9.75 20.95
N ILE A 54 17.34 10.13 20.27
CA ILE A 54 18.06 9.28 19.31
C ILE A 54 18.44 7.92 19.93
N GLU A 55 18.83 7.91 21.21
CA GLU A 55 19.14 6.71 21.98
C GLU A 55 17.98 5.71 22.03
N LYS A 56 16.74 6.19 22.22
CA LYS A 56 15.55 5.32 22.24
C LYS A 56 15.26 4.74 20.86
N LEU A 57 15.46 5.53 19.81
CA LEU A 57 15.27 5.09 18.43
C LEU A 57 16.28 4.01 18.04
N LYS A 58 17.56 4.20 18.39
CA LYS A 58 18.62 3.20 18.19
C LYS A 58 18.30 1.90 18.91
N LEU A 59 17.86 1.99 20.17
CA LEU A 59 17.50 0.82 20.96
C LEU A 59 16.32 0.06 20.36
N LYS A 60 15.27 0.75 19.94
CA LYS A 60 14.10 0.15 19.28
C LYS A 60 14.48 -0.53 17.97
N LEU A 61 15.37 0.10 17.19
CA LEU A 61 15.91 -0.49 15.96
C LEU A 61 16.73 -1.74 16.26
N GLN A 62 17.57 -1.71 17.28
CA GLN A 62 18.37 -2.87 17.70
C GLN A 62 17.49 -4.05 18.12
N GLU A 63 16.44 -3.81 18.93
CA GLU A 63 15.46 -4.81 19.33
C GLU A 63 14.73 -5.41 18.12
N GLN A 64 14.32 -4.57 17.16
CA GLN A 64 13.67 -5.02 15.93
C GLN A 64 14.61 -5.85 15.05
N MET A 65 15.88 -5.46 14.93
CA MET A 65 16.86 -6.13 14.07
C MET A 65 17.40 -7.42 14.67
N SER A 66 17.60 -7.48 15.99
CA SER A 66 18.11 -8.67 16.68
C SER A 66 17.04 -9.74 16.90
N GLY A 67 15.75 -9.34 16.91
CA GLY A 67 14.64 -10.20 17.31
C GLY A 67 14.65 -10.53 18.81
N ILE A 68 15.56 -9.91 19.58
CA ILE A 68 15.74 -10.12 21.02
C ILE A 68 15.36 -8.83 21.74
N LYS A 69 14.40 -8.95 22.64
CA LYS A 69 13.99 -7.87 23.54
C LYS A 69 15.10 -7.62 24.57
N MET A 70 15.88 -6.56 24.33
CA MET A 70 17.08 -6.22 25.13
C MET A 70 16.75 -5.84 26.58
N PHE A 71 15.53 -5.39 26.85
CA PHE A 71 15.03 -5.12 28.21
C PHE A 71 13.81 -5.97 28.49
N PRO A 72 13.80 -6.78 29.57
CA PRO A 72 12.60 -7.52 29.96
C PRO A 72 11.44 -6.54 30.11
N ASP A 73 10.29 -6.91 29.54
CA ASP A 73 9.06 -6.15 29.69
C ASP A 73 8.83 -5.92 31.18
N ASP A 74 8.64 -4.69 31.63
CA ASP A 74 8.50 -4.36 33.06
C ASP A 74 7.13 -4.82 33.63
N GLY A 75 6.48 -5.78 32.96
CA GLY A 75 5.17 -6.33 33.28
C GLY A 75 4.04 -5.31 33.21
N ARG A 76 4.34 -4.03 32.91
CA ARG A 76 3.33 -2.99 32.75
C ARG A 76 2.66 -3.21 31.42
N ARG A 77 1.60 -4.01 31.43
CA ARG A 77 0.61 -4.04 30.35
C ARG A 77 0.21 -2.60 30.09
N ARG A 78 0.73 -2.01 29.00
CA ARG A 78 0.18 -0.79 28.44
C ARG A 78 -1.28 -1.11 28.21
N ARG A 79 -2.17 -0.50 28.99
CA ARG A 79 -3.60 -0.52 28.71
C ARG A 79 -3.74 0.13 27.35
N VAL A 80 -3.77 -0.68 26.29
CA VAL A 80 -4.25 -0.26 25.00
C VAL A 80 -5.70 0.07 25.25
N VAL A 81 -5.99 1.34 25.52
CA VAL A 81 -7.35 1.84 25.45
C VAL A 81 -7.70 1.70 23.99
N ARG A 82 -8.33 0.58 23.65
CA ARG A 82 -9.03 0.42 22.39
C ARG A 82 -10.13 1.46 22.45
N SER A 83 -9.89 2.64 21.88
CA SER A 83 -10.97 3.53 21.50
C SER A 83 -11.89 2.68 20.64
N LYS A 84 -13.10 2.43 21.12
CA LYS A 84 -14.13 1.73 20.36
C LYS A 84 -14.43 2.61 19.15
N SER A 85 -13.73 2.39 18.04
CA SER A 85 -14.12 3.00 16.78
C SER A 85 -15.46 2.38 16.43
N GLU A 86 -16.50 3.21 16.37
CA GLU A 86 -17.86 2.86 15.92
C GLU A 86 -17.91 2.55 14.41
N GLY A 87 -16.98 1.71 13.97
CA GLY A 87 -16.77 1.28 12.60
C GLY A 87 -16.02 -0.05 12.53
N CYS A 88 -16.05 -0.83 13.61
CA CYS A 88 -15.87 -2.26 13.53
C CYS A 88 -17.08 -2.79 12.75
N MET A 89 -17.00 -2.72 11.42
CA MET A 89 -17.75 -3.66 10.59
C MET A 89 -17.55 -5.03 11.24
N ASP A 90 -18.64 -5.73 11.55
CA ASP A 90 -18.57 -7.12 11.98
C ASP A 90 -17.86 -7.89 10.86
N TYR A 91 -16.53 -7.97 10.96
CA TYR A 91 -15.73 -8.83 10.12
C TYR A 91 -16.05 -10.23 10.60
N VAL A 92 -17.12 -10.80 10.06
CA VAL A 92 -17.35 -12.23 10.09
C VAL A 92 -16.19 -12.80 9.29
N PRO A 93 -15.25 -13.55 9.90
CA PRO A 93 -14.19 -14.19 9.16
C PRO A 93 -14.84 -15.01 8.06
N PRO A 94 -14.47 -14.83 6.78
CA PRO A 94 -15.07 -15.60 5.70
C PRO A 94 -14.93 -17.09 6.02
N ASP A 95 -16.00 -17.85 5.78
CA ASP A 95 -15.97 -19.30 5.93
C ASP A 95 -14.81 -19.84 5.08
N ARG A 96 -13.99 -20.74 5.65
CA ARG A 96 -12.82 -21.30 4.97
C ARG A 96 -13.17 -21.90 3.62
N ALA A 97 -14.38 -22.43 3.47
CA ALA A 97 -14.89 -22.92 2.19
C ALA A 97 -15.02 -21.80 1.13
N SER A 98 -15.50 -20.62 1.53
CA SER A 98 -15.60 -19.45 0.66
C SER A 98 -14.23 -18.94 0.21
N GLU A 99 -13.26 -18.89 1.12
CA GLU A 99 -11.87 -18.52 0.77
C GLU A 99 -11.29 -19.47 -0.29
N LEU A 100 -11.45 -20.78 -0.11
CA LEU A 100 -10.94 -21.78 -1.06
C LEU A 100 -11.57 -21.64 -2.45
N LEU A 101 -12.85 -21.29 -2.54
CA LEU A 101 -13.53 -21.03 -3.81
C LEU A 101 -12.96 -19.80 -4.51
N GLU A 102 -12.70 -18.73 -3.76
CA GLU A 102 -12.08 -17.51 -4.28
C GLU A 102 -10.66 -17.78 -4.78
N GLU A 103 -9.84 -18.47 -3.99
CA GLU A 103 -8.49 -18.87 -4.39
C GLU A 103 -8.49 -19.78 -5.64
N ILE A 104 -9.45 -20.69 -5.79
CA ILE A 104 -9.59 -21.51 -7.01
C ILE A 104 -9.90 -20.62 -8.21
N ASN A 105 -10.84 -19.68 -8.07
CA ASN A 105 -11.23 -18.78 -9.14
C ASN A 105 -10.07 -17.88 -9.58
N GLU A 106 -9.32 -17.31 -8.64
CA GLU A 106 -8.10 -16.54 -8.93
C GLU A 106 -7.08 -17.35 -9.74
N ARG A 107 -6.88 -18.64 -9.40
CA ARG A 107 -5.94 -19.51 -10.10
C ARG A 107 -6.39 -19.84 -11.51
N VAL A 108 -7.69 -20.01 -11.72
CA VAL A 108 -8.26 -20.20 -13.07
C VAL A 108 -8.07 -18.95 -13.91
N GLN A 109 -8.45 -17.79 -13.38
CA GLN A 109 -8.30 -16.50 -14.08
C GLN A 109 -6.84 -16.21 -14.43
N TRP A 110 -5.94 -16.41 -13.48
CA TRP A 110 -4.50 -16.23 -13.72
C TRP A 110 -3.98 -17.17 -14.81
N LEU A 111 -4.46 -18.42 -14.87
CA LEU A 111 -4.06 -19.35 -15.94
C LEU A 111 -4.58 -18.89 -17.30
N GLU A 112 -5.81 -18.38 -17.37
CA GLU A 112 -6.38 -17.80 -18.60
C GLU A 112 -5.56 -16.58 -19.07
N GLU A 113 -5.16 -15.70 -18.15
CA GLU A 113 -4.28 -14.57 -18.45
C GLU A 113 -2.92 -15.04 -19.01
N MET A 114 -2.31 -16.07 -18.40
CA MET A 114 -1.05 -16.62 -18.89
C MET A 114 -1.21 -17.35 -20.23
N GLU A 115 -2.35 -17.99 -20.49
CA GLU A 115 -2.67 -18.60 -21.78
C GLU A 115 -2.86 -17.53 -22.87
N ALA A 116 -3.52 -16.41 -22.57
CA ALA A 116 -3.66 -15.27 -23.47
C ALA A 116 -2.30 -14.64 -23.82
N LEU A 117 -1.35 -14.64 -22.89
CA LEU A 117 0.04 -14.21 -23.11
C LEU A 117 0.90 -15.26 -23.83
N GLY A 118 0.37 -16.46 -24.12
CA GLY A 118 1.09 -17.55 -24.77
C GLY A 118 2.02 -18.35 -23.85
N GLU A 119 2.04 -18.05 -22.56
CA GLU A 119 2.91 -18.66 -21.53
C GLU A 119 2.22 -19.82 -20.77
N GLY A 120 0.98 -20.16 -21.13
CA GLY A 120 0.19 -21.20 -20.46
C GLY A 120 0.89 -22.58 -20.38
N LYS A 121 1.68 -22.96 -21.39
CA LYS A 121 2.40 -24.25 -21.40
C LYS A 121 3.36 -24.41 -20.21
N LYS A 122 3.96 -23.32 -19.72
CA LYS A 122 4.89 -23.35 -18.59
C LYS A 122 4.17 -23.52 -17.26
N HIS A 123 2.95 -23.02 -17.16
CA HIS A 123 2.26 -22.88 -15.87
C HIS A 123 1.08 -23.85 -15.67
N ARG A 124 0.52 -24.40 -16.75
CA ARG A 124 -0.68 -25.25 -16.73
C ARG A 124 -0.59 -26.39 -15.73
N ALA A 125 0.50 -27.16 -15.74
CA ALA A 125 0.66 -28.31 -14.83
C ALA A 125 0.69 -27.89 -13.36
N THR A 126 1.44 -26.84 -13.03
CA THR A 126 1.57 -26.32 -11.66
C THR A 126 0.24 -25.75 -11.15
N ILE A 127 -0.46 -24.96 -11.97
CA ILE A 127 -1.73 -24.37 -11.57
C ILE A 127 -2.82 -25.43 -11.43
N GLN A 128 -2.87 -26.41 -12.33
CA GLN A 128 -3.80 -27.54 -12.21
C GLN A 128 -3.59 -28.34 -10.92
N LEU A 129 -2.34 -28.54 -10.49
CA LEU A 129 -2.02 -29.17 -9.21
C LEU A 129 -2.54 -28.34 -8.03
N GLN A 130 -2.32 -27.02 -8.05
CA GLN A 130 -2.80 -26.11 -6.99
C GLN A 130 -4.33 -26.06 -6.92
N ILE A 131 -5.01 -26.11 -8.06
CA ILE A 131 -6.48 -26.19 -8.12
C ILE A 131 -6.95 -27.52 -7.53
N ALA A 132 -6.30 -28.64 -7.89
CA ALA A 132 -6.65 -29.96 -7.37
C ALA A 132 -6.45 -30.07 -5.85
N GLU A 133 -5.38 -29.49 -5.31
CA GLU A 133 -5.12 -29.41 -3.88
C GLU A 133 -6.25 -28.68 -3.14
N LYS A 134 -6.63 -27.48 -3.61
CA LYS A 134 -7.71 -26.68 -3.02
C LYS A 134 -9.08 -27.36 -3.12
N LEU A 135 -9.37 -28.01 -4.25
CA LEU A 135 -10.59 -28.80 -4.42
C LEU A 135 -10.65 -29.97 -3.44
N ASN A 136 -9.52 -30.63 -3.16
CA ASN A 136 -9.47 -31.71 -2.19
C ASN A 136 -9.66 -31.21 -0.76
N GLU A 137 -9.09 -30.05 -0.42
CA GLU A 137 -9.32 -29.40 0.87
C GLU A 137 -10.80 -29.03 1.05
N LEU A 138 -11.42 -28.44 0.02
CA LEU A 138 -12.84 -28.09 0.03
C LEU A 138 -13.73 -29.32 0.24
N LYS A 139 -13.46 -30.42 -0.48
CA LYS A 139 -14.16 -31.70 -0.28
C LYS A 139 -13.98 -32.28 1.12
N ARG A 140 -12.82 -32.05 1.76
CA ARG A 140 -12.57 -32.51 3.13
C ARG A 140 -13.43 -31.73 4.13
N LEU A 141 -13.53 -30.41 3.95
CA LEU A 141 -14.38 -29.56 4.78
C LEU A 141 -15.87 -29.91 4.62
N ASP A 142 -16.31 -30.17 3.40
CA ASP A 142 -17.70 -30.57 3.11
C ASP A 142 -18.08 -31.90 3.80
N ARG A 143 -17.19 -32.90 3.75
CA ARG A 143 -17.38 -34.15 4.50
C ARG A 143 -17.43 -33.91 6.01
N ALA A 144 -16.54 -33.07 6.55
CA ALA A 144 -16.52 -32.77 7.97
C ALA A 144 -17.81 -32.08 8.43
N LYS A 145 -18.32 -31.11 7.66
CA LYS A 145 -19.60 -30.45 7.93
C LYS A 145 -20.77 -31.43 7.87
N SER A 146 -20.77 -32.36 6.92
CA SER A 146 -21.82 -33.38 6.81
C SER A 146 -21.86 -34.29 8.03
N GLN A 147 -20.69 -34.69 8.56
CA GLN A 147 -20.59 -35.52 9.77
C GLN A 147 -20.98 -34.76 11.05
N GLU A 148 -20.69 -33.45 11.13
CA GLU A 148 -21.11 -32.61 12.26
C GLU A 148 -22.63 -32.42 12.32
N ASN A 149 -23.31 -32.38 11.17
CA ASN A 149 -24.77 -32.24 11.09
C ASN A 149 -25.54 -33.57 11.30
N GLU A 150 -24.86 -34.72 11.34
CA GLU A 150 -25.46 -36.04 11.57
C GLU A 150 -25.43 -36.47 13.06
N ILE A 151 -24.87 -35.65 13.96
CA ILE A 151 -24.80 -35.85 15.42
C ILE A 151 -25.82 -34.93 16.11
#